data_AF-A0A1H8DK45-F1
#
_entry.id   AF-A0A1H8DK45-F1
#
_cell.length_a   1.000
_cell.length_b   1.000
_cell.length_c   1.000
_cell.angle_alpha   90.00
_cell.angle_beta   90.00
_cell.angle_gamma   90.00
#
_symmetry.space_group_name_H-M   'P 1'
#
loop_
_entity.id
_entity.type
_entity.pdbx_description
1 polymer ?
#
loop_
_entity_poly.entity_id
_entity_poly.type
_entity_poly.pdbx_seq_one_letter_code
_entity_poly.pdbx_strand_id
1 'polypeptide(L)'
;MWDHYKTLQYIPLNEKGERAGHPFKASLFGKSAGLPALELHFAKCKTALKDSPTKQTLKSAVTIALKNTSDEQAFKKQSMEQGINVVVRRNDAGRIYGITFIDHNSKAVWNGSRLAKELSANTFNDYWNNNIKPEIKEPVVQLPKTSTSNDADLPAEEPHHLFDFLNTTEKHEDGLIEAFGGLLPEAQGDDYEEQDFANKMKKKKKRRL
;
A
#
# COMPACT_ATOMS: atom_id res chain seq x y z
N MET A 1 -28.15 -12.36 -10.97
CA MET A 1 -26.94 -11.50 -10.93
C MET A 1 -26.93 -10.91 -9.53
N TRP A 2 -26.04 -11.36 -8.64
CA TRP A 2 -25.99 -10.85 -7.27
C TRP A 2 -24.91 -9.77 -7.23
N ASP A 3 -25.31 -8.50 -7.21
CA ASP A 3 -24.38 -7.41 -6.95
C ASP A 3 -23.83 -7.56 -5.53
N HIS A 4 -22.52 -7.72 -5.41
CA HIS A 4 -21.83 -7.68 -4.13
C HIS A 4 -21.77 -6.23 -3.65
N TYR A 5 -22.68 -5.86 -2.75
CA TYR A 5 -22.65 -4.55 -2.09
C TYR A 5 -21.39 -4.43 -1.23
N LYS A 6 -20.45 -3.60 -1.68
CA LYS A 6 -19.28 -3.20 -0.88
C LYS A 6 -19.72 -2.19 0.18
N THR A 7 -19.33 -2.41 1.44
CA THR A 7 -19.65 -1.52 2.56
C THR A 7 -18.39 -1.08 3.28
N LEU A 8 -18.34 0.18 3.72
CA LEU A 8 -17.24 0.75 4.49
C LEU A 8 -17.70 1.01 5.93
N GLN A 9 -16.87 0.61 6.89
CA GLN A 9 -17.08 0.84 8.32
C GLN A 9 -15.81 1.38 8.95
N TYR A 10 -15.95 2.34 9.85
CA TYR A 10 -14.86 2.92 10.64
C TYR A 10 -14.87 2.31 12.03
N ILE A 11 -13.71 1.92 12.56
CA ILE A 11 -13.60 1.35 13.90
C ILE A 11 -12.68 2.24 14.71
N PRO A 12 -13.09 2.75 15.89
CA PRO A 12 -12.21 3.52 16.74
C PRO A 12 -11.09 2.62 17.27
N LEU A 13 -9.88 3.13 17.25
CA LEU A 13 -8.70 2.45 17.80
C LEU A 13 -8.23 3.15 19.07
N ASN A 14 -7.70 2.39 20.03
CA ASN A 14 -7.05 2.94 21.23
C ASN A 14 -5.60 3.37 20.90
N GLU A 15 -4.88 3.92 21.89
CA GLU A 15 -3.48 4.35 21.75
C GLU A 15 -2.52 3.23 21.30
N LYS A 16 -2.91 1.96 21.52
CA LYS A 16 -2.14 0.77 21.10
C LYS A 16 -2.53 0.28 19.70
N GLY A 17 -3.44 0.97 19.00
CA GLY A 17 -3.97 0.59 17.69
C GLY A 17 -4.97 -0.56 17.73
N GLU A 18 -5.50 -0.91 18.91
CA GLU A 18 -6.48 -1.99 19.09
C GLU A 18 -7.90 -1.44 19.03
N ARG A 19 -8.88 -2.28 18.66
CA ARG A 19 -10.29 -1.85 18.55
C ARG A 19 -10.81 -1.40 19.92
N ALA A 20 -11.25 -0.14 20.00
CA ALA A 20 -11.73 0.49 21.23
C ALA A 20 -13.26 0.60 21.31
N GLY A 21 -14.00 0.03 20.35
CA GLY A 21 -15.46 0.15 20.32
C GLY A 21 -16.13 -0.48 19.11
N HIS A 22 -17.41 -0.14 18.94
CA HIS A 22 -18.23 -0.65 17.84
C HIS A 22 -17.90 0.05 16.51
N PRO A 23 -18.01 -0.66 15.37
CA PRO A 23 -17.88 -0.05 14.06
C PRO A 23 -18.99 0.98 13.76
N PHE A 24 -18.62 2.10 13.17
CA PHE A 24 -19.49 3.13 12.63
C PHE A 24 -19.66 2.94 11.13
N LYS A 25 -20.89 3.08 10.62
CA LYS A 25 -21.13 3.09 9.17
C LYS A 25 -20.53 4.33 8.55
N ALA A 26 -19.88 4.20 7.39
CA ALA A 26 -19.29 5.34 6.68
C ALA A 26 -20.31 6.46 6.37
N SER A 27 -21.57 6.11 6.14
CA SER A 27 -22.66 7.07 5.90
C SER A 27 -22.88 8.07 7.05
N LEU A 28 -22.41 7.77 8.27
CA LEU A 28 -22.50 8.69 9.42
C LEU A 28 -21.55 9.89 9.28
N PHE A 29 -20.49 9.77 8.49
CA PHE A 29 -19.47 10.80 8.30
C PHE A 29 -19.68 11.64 7.04
N GLY A 30 -20.80 11.43 6.34
CA GLY A 30 -21.14 12.15 5.10
C GLY A 30 -20.57 11.52 3.82
N LYS A 31 -20.87 12.14 2.67
CA LYS A 31 -20.51 11.60 1.34
C LYS A 31 -19.00 11.59 1.07
N SER A 32 -18.27 12.56 1.62
CA SER A 32 -16.81 12.70 1.44
C SER A 32 -16.01 11.60 2.14
N ALA A 33 -16.54 11.05 3.24
CA ALA A 33 -15.99 9.89 3.95
C ALA A 33 -16.62 8.56 3.50
N GLY A 34 -17.32 8.56 2.37
CA GLY A 34 -17.91 7.36 1.77
C GLY A 34 -16.92 6.59 0.91
N LEU A 35 -17.24 5.32 0.65
CA LEU A 35 -16.47 4.47 -0.28
C LEU A 35 -16.25 5.11 -1.67
N PRO A 36 -17.26 5.73 -2.32
CA PRO A 36 -17.05 6.33 -3.65
C PRO A 36 -16.03 7.46 -3.67
N ALA A 37 -16.01 8.30 -2.62
CA ALA A 37 -15.07 9.41 -2.51
C ALA A 37 -13.63 8.90 -2.31
N LEU A 38 -13.47 7.87 -1.49
CA LEU A 38 -12.17 7.20 -1.30
C LEU A 38 -11.69 6.50 -2.57
N GLU A 39 -12.55 5.81 -3.30
CA GLU A 39 -12.21 5.16 -4.57
C GLU A 39 -11.75 6.20 -5.62
N LEU A 40 -12.45 7.33 -5.73
CA LEU A 40 -12.04 8.43 -6.59
C LEU A 40 -10.67 8.99 -6.17
N HIS A 41 -10.44 9.17 -4.86
CA HIS A 41 -9.17 9.62 -4.33
C HIS A 41 -8.04 8.62 -4.66
N PHE A 42 -8.25 7.32 -4.44
CA PHE A 42 -7.28 6.29 -4.76
C PHE A 42 -6.93 6.25 -6.25
N ALA A 43 -7.92 6.47 -7.13
CA ALA A 43 -7.68 6.58 -8.56
C ALA A 43 -6.74 7.76 -8.89
N LYS A 44 -6.99 8.94 -8.31
CA LYS A 44 -6.12 10.12 -8.45
C LYS A 44 -4.71 9.88 -7.91
N CYS A 45 -4.59 9.28 -6.73
CA CYS A 45 -3.28 8.91 -6.17
C CYS A 45 -2.54 7.92 -7.07
N LYS A 46 -3.24 6.93 -7.62
CA LYS A 46 -2.64 5.92 -8.51
C LYS A 46 -2.12 6.55 -9.81
N THR A 47 -2.81 7.54 -10.36
CA THR A 47 -2.32 8.26 -11.55
C THR A 47 -1.11 9.12 -11.20
N ALA A 48 -1.18 9.92 -10.14
CA ALA A 48 -0.07 10.76 -9.69
C ALA A 48 1.18 9.94 -9.36
N LEU A 49 1.01 8.74 -8.81
CA LEU A 49 2.11 7.87 -8.41
C LEU A 49 2.85 7.23 -9.58
N LYS A 50 2.21 7.05 -10.75
CA LYS A 50 2.86 6.44 -11.93
C LYS A 50 4.03 7.28 -12.45
N ASP A 51 3.86 8.59 -12.44
CA ASP A 51 4.82 9.55 -13.00
C ASP A 51 5.73 10.15 -11.91
N SER A 52 5.63 9.65 -10.67
CA SER A 52 6.40 10.18 -9.56
C SER A 52 7.90 9.84 -9.69
N PRO A 53 8.79 10.84 -9.59
CA PRO A 53 10.24 10.59 -9.59
C PRO A 53 10.68 9.76 -8.37
N THR A 54 9.89 9.73 -7.30
CA THR A 54 10.18 8.96 -6.08
C THR A 54 10.22 7.46 -6.32
N LYS A 55 9.55 6.97 -7.38
CA LYS A 55 9.59 5.55 -7.76
C LYS A 55 11.01 5.07 -8.02
N GLN A 56 11.81 5.86 -8.74
CA GLN A 56 13.17 5.47 -9.12
C GLN A 56 14.11 5.50 -7.91
N THR A 57 13.96 6.49 -7.02
CA THR A 57 14.70 6.57 -5.76
C THR A 57 14.40 5.37 -4.87
N LEU A 58 13.12 5.06 -4.67
CA LEU A 58 12.70 3.90 -3.89
C LEU A 58 13.22 2.59 -4.50
N LYS A 59 13.09 2.43 -5.82
CA LYS A 59 13.63 1.26 -6.53
C LYS A 59 15.12 1.10 -6.25
N SER A 60 15.90 2.17 -6.35
CA SER A 60 17.34 2.15 -6.15
C SER A 60 17.70 1.78 -4.71
N ALA A 61 17.06 2.41 -3.73
CA ALA A 61 17.23 2.13 -2.29
C ALA A 61 16.97 0.66 -1.96
N VAL A 62 15.83 0.12 -2.41
CA VAL A 62 15.43 -1.27 -2.19
C VAL A 62 16.39 -2.24 -2.91
N THR A 63 16.85 -1.89 -4.11
CA THR A 63 17.80 -2.72 -4.87
C THR A 63 19.16 -2.80 -4.17
N ILE A 64 19.66 -1.68 -3.62
CA ILE A 64 20.91 -1.65 -2.85
C ILE A 64 20.76 -2.47 -1.57
N ALA A 65 19.64 -2.34 -0.86
CA ALA A 65 19.36 -3.15 0.32
C ALA A 65 19.35 -4.66 -0.02
N LEU A 66 18.73 -5.05 -1.13
CA LEU A 66 18.69 -6.44 -1.57
C LEU A 66 20.08 -6.99 -1.91
N LYS A 67 20.97 -6.18 -2.50
CA LYS A 67 22.35 -6.58 -2.79
C LYS A 67 23.22 -6.74 -1.56
N ASN A 68 22.99 -5.91 -0.54
CA ASN A 68 23.84 -5.85 0.65
C ASN A 68 23.41 -6.83 1.75
N THR A 69 22.28 -7.52 1.59
CA THR A 69 21.69 -8.38 2.62
C THR A 69 21.47 -9.81 2.14
N SER A 70 21.56 -10.75 3.07
CA SER A 70 21.41 -12.19 2.83
C SER A 70 20.03 -12.74 3.19
N ASP A 71 19.32 -12.07 4.09
CA ASP A 71 18.10 -12.56 4.72
C ASP A 71 17.08 -11.43 4.94
N GLU A 72 15.84 -11.82 5.21
CA GLU A 72 14.73 -10.88 5.39
C GLU A 72 14.93 -9.91 6.55
N GLN A 73 15.54 -10.34 7.67
CA GLN A 73 15.68 -9.49 8.85
C GLN A 73 16.69 -8.38 8.59
N ALA A 74 17.85 -8.73 8.03
CA ALA A 74 18.87 -7.76 7.63
C ALA A 74 18.32 -6.79 6.56
N PHE A 75 17.58 -7.32 5.58
CA PHE A 75 16.93 -6.51 4.55
C PHE A 75 15.92 -5.51 5.12
N LYS A 76 15.06 -5.95 6.04
CA LYS A 76 14.08 -5.07 6.72
C LYS A 76 14.77 -3.97 7.51
N LYS A 77 15.82 -4.32 8.25
CA LYS A 77 16.59 -3.36 9.05
C LYS A 77 17.22 -2.28 8.17
N GLN A 78 17.95 -2.67 7.14
CA GLN A 78 18.59 -1.73 6.22
C GLN A 78 17.58 -0.88 5.44
N SER A 79 16.41 -1.45 5.09
CA SER A 79 15.33 -0.68 4.45
C SER A 79 14.76 0.36 5.41
N MET A 80 14.57 0.01 6.68
CA MET A 80 14.04 0.89 7.71
C MET A 80 14.99 2.05 8.03
N GLU A 81 16.31 1.82 8.01
CA GLU A 81 17.34 2.87 8.10
C GLU A 81 17.22 3.93 6.99
N GLN A 82 16.62 3.56 5.85
CA GLN A 82 16.30 4.48 4.74
C GLN A 82 14.87 5.02 4.79
N GLY A 83 14.13 4.79 5.88
CA GLY A 83 12.74 5.21 6.03
C GLY A 83 11.74 4.35 5.24
N ILE A 84 12.10 3.11 4.90
CA ILE A 84 11.25 2.20 4.12
C ILE A 84 10.86 0.99 4.96
N ASN A 85 9.57 0.86 5.25
CA ASN A 85 9.02 -0.33 5.88
C ASN A 85 8.68 -1.40 4.83
N VAL A 86 8.98 -2.66 5.13
CA VAL A 86 8.75 -3.80 4.24
C VAL A 86 7.73 -4.76 4.87
N VAL A 87 6.63 -4.99 4.17
CA VAL A 87 5.60 -5.97 4.55
C VAL A 87 5.70 -7.17 3.63
N VAL A 88 6.00 -8.33 4.22
CA VAL A 88 6.11 -9.61 3.51
C VAL A 88 4.92 -10.48 3.86
N ARG A 89 4.21 -10.99 2.84
CA ARG A 89 3.05 -11.86 2.99
C ARG A 89 3.40 -13.29 2.61
N ARG A 90 3.01 -14.25 3.45
CA ARG A 90 3.30 -15.67 3.30
C ARG A 90 2.06 -16.53 3.45
N ASN A 91 2.02 -17.64 2.72
CA ASN A 91 1.02 -18.68 2.94
C ASN A 91 1.44 -19.63 4.07
N ASP A 92 0.58 -20.60 4.40
CA ASP A 92 0.81 -21.58 5.46
C ASP A 92 2.07 -22.44 5.25
N ALA A 93 2.51 -22.60 4.00
CA ALA A 93 3.73 -23.32 3.65
C ALA A 93 5.00 -22.44 3.70
N GLY A 94 4.89 -21.19 4.13
CA GLY A 94 6.02 -20.24 4.22
C GLY A 94 6.42 -19.61 2.88
N ARG A 95 5.72 -19.91 1.78
CA ARG A 95 5.98 -19.30 0.47
C ARG A 95 5.58 -17.83 0.51
N ILE A 96 6.49 -16.96 0.09
CA ILE A 96 6.22 -15.53 -0.07
C ILE A 96 5.42 -15.33 -1.35
N TYR A 97 4.21 -14.77 -1.22
CA TYR A 97 3.34 -14.47 -2.37
C TYR A 97 3.14 -12.97 -2.57
N GLY A 98 3.49 -12.15 -1.58
CA GLY A 98 3.38 -10.70 -1.67
C GLY A 98 4.51 -10.00 -0.93
N ILE A 99 4.99 -8.90 -1.50
CA ILE A 99 5.90 -7.98 -0.83
C ILE A 99 5.48 -6.54 -1.16
N THR A 100 5.43 -5.70 -0.13
CA THR A 100 5.02 -4.30 -0.23
C THR A 100 6.04 -3.42 0.48
N PHE A 101 6.43 -2.33 -0.18
CA PHE A 101 7.34 -1.30 0.32
C PHE A 101 6.53 -0.06 0.68
N ILE A 102 6.71 0.43 1.90
CA ILE A 102 6.06 1.62 2.44
C ILE A 102 7.15 2.66 2.64
N ASP A 103 7.22 3.64 1.75
CA ASP A 103 8.18 4.74 1.85
C ASP A 103 7.58 5.87 2.69
N HIS A 104 8.13 6.06 3.88
CA HIS A 104 7.67 7.10 4.80
C HIS A 104 8.09 8.50 4.36
N ASN A 105 9.07 8.64 3.47
CA ASN A 105 9.53 9.94 2.98
C ASN A 105 8.56 10.48 1.93
N SER A 106 8.21 9.66 0.94
CA SER A 106 7.27 10.05 -0.12
C SER A 106 5.80 9.76 0.18
N LYS A 107 5.50 9.18 1.35
CA LYS A 107 4.15 8.74 1.77
C LYS A 107 3.49 7.82 0.74
N ALA A 108 4.28 6.99 0.08
CA ALA A 108 3.85 6.13 -1.00
C ALA A 108 4.01 4.65 -0.64
N VAL A 109 3.11 3.83 -1.20
CA VAL A 109 3.12 2.38 -1.02
C VAL A 109 3.25 1.70 -2.38
N TRP A 110 4.23 0.80 -2.50
CA TRP A 110 4.54 0.09 -3.74
C TRP A 110 4.55 -1.41 -3.52
N ASN A 111 3.77 -2.13 -4.32
CA ASN A 111 3.96 -3.56 -4.46
C ASN A 111 5.27 -3.83 -5.20
N GLY A 112 6.05 -4.80 -4.73
CA GLY A 112 7.39 -5.03 -5.26
C GLY A 112 7.42 -5.29 -6.77
N SER A 113 6.47 -6.11 -7.28
CA SER A 113 6.33 -6.37 -8.72
C SER A 113 5.97 -5.14 -9.56
N ARG A 114 5.35 -4.10 -8.95
CA ARG A 114 5.07 -2.82 -9.63
C ARG A 114 6.26 -1.86 -9.61
N LEU A 115 7.16 -2.05 -8.65
CA LEU A 115 8.39 -1.29 -8.53
C LEU A 115 9.41 -1.80 -9.55
N ALA A 116 9.66 -3.11 -9.57
CA ALA A 116 10.45 -3.79 -10.60
C ALA A 116 10.24 -5.31 -10.58
N LYS A 117 10.55 -6.01 -11.69
CA LYS A 117 10.41 -7.48 -11.78
C LYS A 117 11.34 -8.20 -10.81
N GLU A 118 12.57 -7.70 -10.67
CA GLU A 118 13.59 -8.16 -9.74
C GLU A 118 13.26 -7.91 -8.27
N LEU A 119 12.26 -7.07 -7.98
CA LEU A 119 11.77 -6.81 -6.63
C LEU A 119 10.44 -7.53 -6.35
N SER A 120 10.10 -8.53 -7.15
CA SER A 120 8.87 -9.31 -6.99
C SER A 120 8.93 -10.24 -5.78
N ALA A 121 7.75 -10.58 -5.23
CA ALA A 121 7.62 -11.57 -4.17
C ALA A 121 8.28 -12.92 -4.52
N ASN A 122 8.23 -13.33 -5.79
CA ASN A 122 8.87 -14.57 -6.24
C ASN A 122 10.40 -14.49 -6.15
N THR A 123 10.99 -13.37 -6.53
CA THR A 123 12.44 -13.15 -6.39
C THR A 123 12.89 -13.26 -4.94
N PHE A 124 12.16 -12.62 -4.03
CA PHE A 124 12.44 -12.72 -2.59
C PHE A 124 12.19 -14.12 -2.03
N ASN A 125 11.17 -14.82 -2.50
CA ASN A 125 10.93 -16.23 -2.15
C ASN A 125 12.11 -17.10 -2.56
N ASP A 126 12.55 -16.98 -3.81
CA ASP A 126 13.64 -17.78 -4.35
C ASP A 126 14.96 -17.48 -3.64
N TYR A 127 15.20 -16.21 -3.30
CA TYR A 127 16.39 -15.84 -2.56
C TYR A 127 16.39 -16.34 -1.12
N TRP A 128 15.38 -15.97 -0.32
CA TRP A 128 15.39 -16.23 1.11
C TRP A 128 14.99 -17.66 1.49
N ASN A 129 14.14 -18.33 0.69
CA ASN A 129 13.72 -19.70 0.98
C ASN A 129 14.50 -20.76 0.19
N ASN A 130 14.93 -20.44 -1.05
CA ASN A 130 15.60 -21.41 -1.94
C ASN A 130 17.09 -21.12 -2.15
N ASN A 131 17.64 -20.06 -1.55
CA ASN A 131 19.04 -19.61 -1.70
C ASN A 131 19.45 -19.29 -3.14
N ILE A 132 18.49 -18.95 -4.01
CA ILE A 132 18.73 -18.56 -5.39
C ILE A 132 18.96 -17.05 -5.42
N LYS A 133 20.22 -16.63 -5.52
CA LYS A 133 20.57 -15.20 -5.55
C LYS A 133 20.02 -14.51 -6.80
N PRO A 134 19.40 -13.33 -6.67
CA PRO A 134 18.91 -12.59 -7.81
C PRO A 134 20.07 -11.98 -8.63
N GLU A 135 20.06 -12.20 -9.94
CA GLU A 135 20.97 -11.53 -10.88
C GLU A 135 20.50 -10.08 -11.11
N ILE A 136 21.00 -9.14 -10.29
CA ILE A 136 20.63 -7.73 -10.40
C ILE A 136 21.69 -6.97 -11.21
N LYS A 137 21.37 -6.68 -12.48
CA LYS A 137 22.19 -5.80 -13.34
C LYS A 137 22.43 -4.45 -12.65
N GLU A 138 23.65 -3.94 -12.72
CA GLU A 138 24.05 -2.72 -12.02
C GLU A 138 23.26 -1.48 -12.49
N PRO A 139 22.63 -0.72 -11.57
CA PRO A 139 22.27 0.66 -11.82
C PRO A 139 23.44 1.57 -11.41
N VAL A 140 23.78 2.53 -12.27
CA VAL A 140 24.75 3.59 -12.01
C VAL A 140 24.34 4.39 -10.77
N VAL A 141 25.21 4.41 -9.77
CA VAL A 141 24.99 5.08 -8.47
C VAL A 141 25.12 6.60 -8.64
N GLN A 142 24.07 7.35 -8.30
CA GLN A 142 24.20 8.73 -7.85
C GLN A 142 23.53 8.86 -6.49
N LEU A 143 24.37 9.05 -5.48
CA LEU A 143 23.99 9.26 -4.08
C LEU A 143 23.56 10.74 -3.91
N PRO A 144 22.36 11.06 -3.42
CA PRO A 144 22.05 12.44 -3.02
C PRO A 144 22.75 12.75 -1.70
N LYS A 145 23.46 13.87 -1.67
CA LYS A 145 24.13 14.42 -0.48
C LYS A 145 23.09 14.93 0.51
N THR A 146 23.27 14.56 1.77
CA THR A 146 22.62 15.13 2.95
C THR A 146 22.92 16.63 3.07
N SER A 147 21.87 17.42 3.32
CA SER A 147 21.97 18.79 3.85
C SER A 147 21.20 18.87 5.16
N THR A 148 21.90 19.28 6.22
CA THR A 148 21.48 19.43 7.62
C THR A 148 20.79 20.78 7.92
N SER A 149 20.11 20.82 9.08
CA SER A 149 19.75 21.99 9.94
C SER A 149 18.41 22.69 9.64
N ASN A 150 17.54 23.15 10.56
CA ASN A 150 17.45 23.20 12.04
C ASN A 150 15.96 23.45 12.47
N ASP A 151 15.65 23.07 13.73
CA ASP A 151 14.70 23.56 14.75
C ASP A 151 13.31 24.21 14.51
N ALA A 152 12.40 23.76 15.41
CA ALA A 152 11.27 24.41 16.11
C ALA A 152 9.99 24.86 15.35
N ASP A 153 8.88 24.14 15.57
CA ASP A 153 7.71 24.57 16.38
C ASP A 153 6.55 23.54 16.25
N LEU A 154 5.86 23.24 17.35
CA LEU A 154 4.68 22.34 17.37
C LEU A 154 3.39 23.17 17.20
N PRO A 155 2.55 22.94 16.15
CA PRO A 155 1.22 23.53 16.08
C PRO A 155 0.14 22.59 16.66
N ALA A 156 -0.98 23.20 17.05
CA ALA A 156 -2.15 22.54 17.62
C ALA A 156 -2.73 21.44 16.70
N GLU A 157 -3.31 20.40 17.30
CA GLU A 157 -3.87 19.23 16.60
C GLU A 157 -4.97 19.60 15.61
N GLU A 158 -4.58 19.75 14.36
CA GLU A 158 -5.46 19.64 13.19
C GLU A 158 -5.62 18.16 12.81
N PRO A 159 -6.73 17.78 12.15
CA PRO A 159 -6.88 16.44 11.59
C PRO A 159 -5.68 16.09 10.71
N HIS A 160 -5.16 14.86 10.86
CA HIS A 160 -3.97 14.41 10.13
C HIS A 160 -4.10 14.69 8.63
N HIS A 161 -3.08 15.29 8.00
CA HIS A 161 -3.03 15.72 6.59
C HIS A 161 -3.44 14.67 5.54
N LEU A 162 -3.57 13.40 5.95
CA LEU A 162 -4.16 12.34 5.16
C LEU A 162 -5.64 12.59 4.83
N PHE A 163 -6.32 13.48 5.54
CA PHE A 163 -7.75 13.75 5.42
C PHE A 163 -8.07 15.14 4.86
N ASP A 164 -7.08 15.92 4.44
CA ASP A 164 -7.29 17.29 3.93
C ASP A 164 -8.22 17.32 2.70
N PHE A 165 -8.28 16.21 1.95
CA PHE A 165 -9.19 16.02 0.83
C PHE A 165 -10.68 16.06 1.21
N LEU A 166 -11.03 15.91 2.49
CA LEU A 166 -12.42 16.00 2.96
C LEU A 166 -12.92 17.44 3.04
N ASN A 167 -11.99 18.41 3.13
CA ASN A 167 -12.30 19.82 3.35
C ASN A 167 -12.32 20.67 2.06
N THR A 168 -11.96 20.09 0.92
CA THR A 168 -12.08 20.77 -0.39
C THR A 168 -13.52 20.72 -0.91
N THR A 169 -14.35 21.68 -0.48
CA THR A 169 -15.60 22.06 -1.16
C THR A 169 -15.29 22.88 -2.40
N GLU A 170 -14.79 22.25 -3.44
CA GLU A 170 -14.80 22.81 -4.80
C GLU A 170 -16.08 22.35 -5.48
N LYS A 171 -17.03 23.30 -5.65
CA LYS A 171 -18.24 23.13 -6.42
C LYS A 171 -17.86 22.86 -7.88
N HIS A 172 -18.14 21.65 -8.37
CA HIS A 172 -18.33 21.46 -9.80
C HIS A 172 -19.53 20.56 -10.04
N GLU A 173 -20.60 21.24 -10.45
CA GLU A 173 -21.85 20.70 -10.96
C GLU A 173 -21.60 20.04 -12.33
N ASP A 174 -22.36 18.97 -12.56
CA ASP A 174 -22.83 18.44 -13.85
C ASP A 174 -21.83 18.16 -14.98
N GLY A 175 -21.60 16.88 -15.28
CA GLY A 175 -21.12 16.49 -16.62
C GLY A 175 -20.29 15.22 -16.79
N LEU A 176 -19.97 14.45 -15.74
CA LEU A 176 -19.04 13.30 -15.87
C LEU A 176 -19.68 11.91 -15.77
N ILE A 177 -21.00 11.80 -15.97
CA ILE A 177 -21.71 10.51 -15.85
C ILE A 177 -21.61 9.66 -17.13
N GLU A 178 -21.28 10.22 -18.29
CA GLU A 178 -21.30 9.45 -19.56
C GLU A 178 -19.94 8.86 -20.02
N ALA A 179 -18.82 9.18 -19.36
CA ALA A 179 -17.49 8.77 -19.83
C ALA A 179 -16.93 7.47 -19.22
N PHE A 180 -17.61 6.87 -18.23
CA PHE A 180 -17.11 5.68 -17.52
C PHE A 180 -17.61 4.34 -18.10
N GLY A 181 -18.37 4.35 -19.20
CA GLY A 181 -18.92 3.15 -19.83
C GLY A 181 -17.94 2.33 -20.69
N GLY A 182 -16.66 2.70 -20.82
CA GLY A 182 -15.80 2.11 -21.86
C GLY A 182 -14.30 1.94 -21.58
N LEU A 183 -13.79 2.21 -20.37
CA LEU A 183 -12.35 2.12 -20.08
C LEU A 183 -12.07 1.21 -18.87
N LEU A 184 -12.42 -0.06 -19.01
CA LEU A 184 -11.83 -1.14 -18.23
C LEU A 184 -10.87 -1.93 -19.13
N PRO A 185 -9.55 -1.69 -19.05
CA PRO A 185 -8.60 -2.78 -19.24
C PRO A 185 -8.69 -3.65 -18.00
N GLU A 186 -9.03 -4.93 -18.20
CA GLU A 186 -8.99 -6.00 -17.22
C GLU A 186 -7.61 -6.06 -16.54
N ALA A 187 -7.43 -5.29 -15.47
CA ALA A 187 -6.30 -5.46 -14.58
C ALA A 187 -6.69 -6.57 -13.59
N GLN A 188 -6.33 -7.81 -13.92
CA GLN A 188 -6.18 -8.90 -12.97
C GLN A 188 -5.17 -8.49 -11.88
N GLY A 189 -5.63 -7.72 -10.91
CA GLY A 189 -4.98 -7.54 -9.63
C GLY A 189 -5.75 -8.39 -8.66
N ASP A 190 -5.36 -9.65 -8.53
CA ASP A 190 -6.04 -10.60 -7.67
C ASP A 190 -6.21 -10.03 -6.26
N ASP A 191 -7.48 -9.91 -5.87
CA ASP A 191 -7.97 -9.51 -4.56
C ASP A 191 -7.74 -10.64 -3.54
N TYR A 192 -6.47 -11.06 -3.38
CA TYR A 192 -6.10 -12.24 -2.59
C TYR A 192 -6.48 -12.09 -1.11
N GLU A 193 -6.52 -10.86 -0.57
CA GLU A 193 -6.95 -10.59 0.80
C GLU A 193 -8.48 -10.79 0.94
N GLU A 194 -9.28 -10.32 -0.02
CA GLU A 194 -10.72 -10.59 -0.06
C GLU A 194 -11.01 -12.08 -0.30
N GLN A 195 -10.23 -12.74 -1.17
CA GLN A 195 -10.34 -14.18 -1.43
C GLN A 195 -9.97 -15.04 -0.21
N ASP A 196 -8.88 -14.74 0.50
CA ASP A 196 -8.48 -15.47 1.70
C ASP A 196 -9.48 -15.26 2.85
N PHE A 197 -9.98 -14.04 3.02
CA PHE A 197 -11.05 -13.73 3.96
C PHE A 197 -12.34 -14.50 3.63
N ALA A 198 -12.75 -14.51 2.35
CA ALA A 198 -13.91 -15.28 1.89
C ALA A 198 -13.71 -16.79 2.11
N ASN A 199 -12.51 -17.31 1.86
CA ASN A 199 -12.16 -18.72 2.08
C ASN A 199 -12.20 -19.10 3.57
N LYS A 200 -11.70 -18.23 4.46
CA LYS A 200 -11.79 -18.41 5.92
C LYS A 200 -13.24 -18.44 6.41
N MET A 201 -14.11 -17.56 5.89
CA MET A 201 -15.53 -17.54 6.25
C MET A 201 -16.29 -18.78 5.74
N LYS A 202 -15.97 -19.26 4.53
CA LYS A 202 -16.54 -20.51 3.98
C LYS A 202 -16.12 -21.74 4.79
N LYS A 203 -14.87 -21.82 5.24
CA LYS A 203 -14.37 -22.92 6.11
C LYS A 203 -15.06 -22.95 7.48
N LYS A 204 -15.40 -21.79 8.07
CA LYS A 204 -16.15 -21.71 9.34
C LYS A 204 -17.61 -22.19 9.21
N LYS A 205 -18.25 -21.95 8.06
CA LYS A 205 -19.64 -22.40 7.80
C LYS A 205 -19.74 -23.92 7.64
N LYS A 206 -18.72 -24.58 7.07
CA LYS A 206 -18.65 -26.05 6.93
C LYS A 206 -18.34 -26.82 8.21
N ARG A 207 -17.82 -26.16 9.27
CA ARG A 207 -17.59 -26.79 10.59
C ARG A 207 -18.78 -26.67 11.56
N ARG A 208 -19.83 -25.91 11.19
CA ARG A 208 -21.07 -25.75 11.96
C ARG A 208 -22.26 -26.47 11.33
N LEU A 209 -22.02 -27.28 10.31
CA LEU A 209 -22.97 -28.20 9.68
C LEU A 209 -22.55 -29.63 10.02
#